data_AF-A0A6N8VM14-F1
#
_entry.id   AF-A0A6N8VM14-F1
#
_cell.length_a   1.000
_cell.length_b   1.000
_cell.length_c   1.000
_cell.angle_alpha   90.00
_cell.angle_beta   90.00
_cell.angle_gamma   90.00
#
_symmetry.space_group_name_H-M   'P 1'
#
loop_
_entity.id
_entity.type
_entity.pdbx_description
1 polymer ?
#
loop_
_entity_poly.entity_id
_entity_poly.type
_entity_poly.pdbx_seq_one_letter_code
_entity_poly.pdbx_strand_id
1 'polypeptide(L)'
;MNNEDLRRQNDMKSYNIVHPLADIHCRLHSVLRLFLAVLLIAAPSTQVIAADLEKGQKSFVKCMVCHSVEKDVSKIGPSLYGVYGRKSGTLESFPNYSDAIKSVDIVWDDKTIRELLKAPRTYIPNTKMLFIGIKDDVEIDNLLAYLRSVTGADATTETSDAETTDEGSTANTTDEASTAETAKQ
;
A
#
# COMPACT_ATOMS: atom_id res chain seq x y z
N MET A 1 -25.29 1.65 -87.04
CA MET A 1 -24.91 2.49 -85.88
C MET A 1 -24.74 3.91 -86.39
N ASN A 2 -25.53 4.88 -85.90
CA ASN A 2 -25.47 6.27 -86.33
C ASN A 2 -24.84 7.15 -85.22
N ASN A 3 -24.30 8.30 -85.62
CA ASN A 3 -23.48 9.17 -84.76
C ASN A 3 -24.25 9.79 -83.57
N GLU A 4 -25.57 9.67 -83.52
CA GLU A 4 -26.38 10.11 -82.38
C GLU A 4 -26.33 9.13 -81.20
N ASP A 5 -26.23 7.82 -81.46
CA ASP A 5 -26.12 6.81 -80.41
C ASP A 5 -24.79 6.91 -79.65
N LEU A 6 -23.72 7.33 -80.34
CA LEU A 6 -22.40 7.56 -79.73
C LEU A 6 -22.39 8.80 -78.82
N ARG A 7 -23.17 9.85 -79.14
CA ARG A 7 -23.33 11.00 -78.25
C ARG A 7 -24.09 10.63 -76.98
N ARG A 8 -25.17 9.85 -77.10
CA ARG A 8 -25.91 9.36 -75.91
C ARG A 8 -25.09 8.46 -75.00
N GLN A 9 -24.20 7.63 -75.55
CA GLN A 9 -23.31 6.79 -74.73
C GLN A 9 -22.25 7.58 -73.96
N ASN A 10 -21.81 8.73 -74.48
CA ASN A 10 -20.83 9.58 -73.78
C ASN A 10 -21.45 10.43 -72.67
N ASP A 11 -22.70 10.89 -72.83
CA ASP A 11 -23.38 11.68 -71.79
C ASP A 11 -23.70 10.85 -70.53
N MET A 12 -23.94 9.54 -70.69
CA MET A 12 -24.23 8.65 -69.55
C MET A 12 -23.01 8.33 -68.67
N LYS A 13 -21.78 8.55 -69.18
CA LYS A 13 -20.54 8.26 -68.45
C LYS A 13 -20.08 9.39 -67.53
N SER A 14 -20.63 10.60 -67.71
CA SER A 14 -20.21 11.78 -66.95
C SER A 14 -20.96 11.94 -65.61
N TYR A 15 -22.13 11.31 -65.46
CA TYR A 15 -23.02 11.57 -64.31
C TYR A 15 -22.68 10.80 -63.01
N ASN A 16 -21.65 9.94 -63.01
CA ASN A 16 -21.36 9.03 -61.88
C ASN A 16 -20.02 9.29 -61.14
N ILE A 17 -19.39 10.46 -61.28
CA ILE A 17 -18.00 10.67 -60.79
C ILE A 17 -17.88 11.72 -59.65
N VAL A 18 -18.93 12.46 -59.29
CA VAL A 18 -18.81 13.58 -58.32
C VAL A 18 -19.29 13.31 -56.88
N HIS A 19 -19.62 12.08 -56.49
CA HIS A 19 -20.19 11.78 -55.15
C HIS A 19 -19.53 10.65 -54.30
N PRO A 20 -18.19 10.48 -54.20
CA PRO A 20 -17.64 9.56 -53.18
C PRO A 20 -16.98 10.24 -51.97
N LEU A 21 -16.61 11.52 -52.05
CA LEU A 21 -15.75 12.15 -51.00
C LEU A 21 -16.51 12.82 -49.84
N ALA A 22 -17.82 13.08 -49.98
CA ALA A 22 -18.63 13.69 -48.92
C ALA A 22 -19.17 12.66 -47.91
N ASP A 23 -19.45 11.42 -48.34
CA ASP A 23 -20.02 10.38 -47.46
C ASP A 23 -18.99 9.74 -46.53
N ILE A 24 -17.72 9.68 -46.94
CA ILE A 24 -16.64 9.04 -46.16
C ILE A 24 -16.32 9.86 -44.89
N HIS A 25 -16.36 11.19 -44.99
CA HIS A 25 -16.13 12.09 -43.86
C HIS A 25 -17.28 12.08 -42.84
N CYS A 26 -18.52 11.86 -43.27
CA CYS A 26 -19.68 11.78 -42.38
C CYS A 26 -19.72 10.46 -41.60
N ARG A 27 -19.32 9.35 -42.23
CA ARG A 27 -19.27 8.03 -41.58
C ARG A 27 -18.09 7.88 -40.62
N LEU A 28 -16.94 8.49 -40.92
CA LEU A 28 -15.74 8.44 -40.06
C LEU A 28 -15.90 9.27 -38.76
N HIS A 29 -16.54 10.45 -38.83
CA HIS A 29 -16.84 11.24 -37.63
C HIS A 29 -17.89 10.58 -36.72
N SER A 30 -18.86 9.85 -37.29
CA SER A 30 -19.92 9.19 -36.52
C SER A 30 -19.41 7.97 -35.74
N VAL A 31 -18.47 7.19 -36.30
CA VAL A 31 -17.85 6.06 -35.58
C VAL A 31 -16.83 6.54 -34.54
N LEU A 32 -16.08 7.61 -34.80
CA LEU A 32 -15.11 8.18 -33.85
C LEU A 32 -15.78 8.73 -32.58
N ARG A 33 -16.97 9.34 -32.70
CA ARG A 33 -17.78 9.80 -31.55
C ARG A 33 -18.36 8.65 -30.72
N LEU A 34 -18.73 7.53 -31.36
CA LEU A 34 -19.20 6.32 -30.67
C LEU A 34 -18.08 5.59 -29.92
N PHE A 35 -16.86 5.55 -30.47
CA PHE A 35 -15.70 4.97 -29.79
C PHE A 35 -15.23 5.78 -28.57
N LEU A 36 -15.33 7.11 -28.60
CA LEU A 36 -15.00 7.98 -27.46
C LEU A 36 -15.99 7.86 -26.29
N ALA A 37 -17.27 7.57 -26.55
CA ALA A 37 -18.29 7.44 -25.50
C ALA A 37 -18.22 6.11 -24.72
N VAL A 38 -17.68 5.04 -25.32
CA VAL A 38 -17.58 3.72 -24.68
C VAL A 38 -16.39 3.62 -23.71
N LEU A 39 -15.36 4.46 -23.86
CA LEU A 39 -14.18 4.45 -22.99
C LEU A 39 -14.40 5.04 -21.59
N LEU A 40 -15.53 5.70 -21.33
CA LEU A 40 -15.79 6.38 -20.06
C LEU A 40 -16.49 5.51 -19.00
N ILE A 41 -16.91 4.27 -19.31
CA ILE A 41 -17.76 3.44 -18.43
C ILE A 41 -16.98 2.34 -17.68
N ALA A 42 -15.70 2.10 -18.01
CA ALA A 42 -14.90 1.06 -17.37
C ALA A 42 -13.99 1.62 -16.25
N ALA A 43 -14.56 2.20 -15.20
CA ALA A 43 -13.81 2.42 -13.96
C ALA A 43 -13.81 1.09 -13.17
N PRO A 44 -12.65 0.45 -12.93
CA PRO A 44 -12.59 -0.71 -12.07
C PRO A 44 -12.96 -0.29 -10.64
N SER A 45 -14.07 -0.80 -10.13
CA SER A 45 -14.43 -0.64 -8.72
C SER A 45 -13.43 -1.44 -7.90
N THR A 46 -12.44 -0.78 -7.32
CA THR A 46 -11.56 -1.38 -6.32
C THR A 46 -12.42 -1.72 -5.11
N GLN A 47 -12.77 -3.00 -4.97
CA GLN A 47 -13.47 -3.46 -3.77
C GLN A 47 -12.48 -3.42 -2.61
N VAL A 48 -12.68 -2.45 -1.70
CA VAL A 48 -11.98 -2.44 -0.42
C VAL A 48 -12.61 -3.55 0.43
N ILE A 49 -11.96 -4.71 0.47
CA ILE A 49 -12.34 -5.77 1.40
C ILE A 49 -11.91 -5.31 2.79
N ALA A 50 -12.89 -5.07 3.67
CA ALA A 50 -12.61 -4.76 5.06
C ALA A 50 -11.89 -5.95 5.73
N ALA A 51 -10.88 -5.65 6.55
CA ALA A 51 -10.13 -6.68 7.26
C ALA A 51 -11.01 -7.44 8.26
N ASP A 52 -10.83 -8.76 8.31
CA ASP A 52 -11.58 -9.72 9.11
C ASP A 52 -10.75 -10.15 10.33
N LEU A 53 -11.17 -9.69 11.51
CA LEU A 53 -10.46 -9.95 12.78
C LEU A 53 -10.43 -11.44 13.16
N GLU A 54 -11.47 -12.21 12.84
CA GLU A 54 -11.51 -13.64 13.16
C GLU A 54 -10.50 -14.41 12.28
N LYS A 55 -10.42 -14.05 10.99
CA LYS A 55 -9.37 -14.59 10.11
C LYS A 55 -7.98 -14.14 10.54
N GLY A 56 -7.84 -12.90 11.01
CA GLY A 56 -6.59 -12.38 11.56
C GLY A 56 -6.11 -13.18 12.77
N GLN A 57 -7.02 -13.45 13.72
CA GLN A 57 -6.75 -14.30 14.87
C GLN A 57 -6.32 -15.71 14.47
N LYS A 58 -6.98 -16.30 13.46
CA LYS A 58 -6.59 -17.62 12.91
C LYS A 58 -5.20 -17.59 12.27
N SER A 59 -4.86 -16.52 11.55
CA SER A 59 -3.52 -16.34 11.01
C SER A 59 -2.47 -16.20 12.11
N PHE A 60 -2.79 -15.49 13.20
CA PHE A 60 -1.89 -15.27 14.34
C PHE A 60 -1.44 -16.56 15.04
N VAL A 61 -2.16 -17.68 14.88
CA VAL A 61 -1.72 -19.00 15.37
C VAL A 61 -0.29 -19.35 14.90
N LYS A 62 0.10 -18.90 13.70
CA LYS A 62 1.47 -19.05 13.17
C LYS A 62 2.53 -18.33 14.02
N CYS A 63 2.14 -17.28 14.72
CA CYS A 63 3.00 -16.41 15.54
C CYS A 63 2.98 -16.81 17.02
N MET A 64 1.88 -17.39 17.51
CA MET A 64 1.63 -17.69 18.93
C MET A 64 2.66 -18.62 19.57
N VAL A 65 3.33 -19.48 18.79
CA VAL A 65 4.39 -20.35 19.30
C VAL A 65 5.58 -19.52 19.79
N CYS A 66 5.91 -18.45 19.07
CA CYS A 66 7.10 -17.64 19.33
C CYS A 66 6.80 -16.34 20.05
N HIS A 67 5.56 -15.85 19.99
CA HIS A 67 5.20 -14.54 20.52
C HIS A 67 4.00 -14.61 21.47
N SER A 68 3.96 -13.68 22.42
CA SER A 68 2.76 -13.34 23.20
C SER A 68 2.26 -11.95 22.80
N VAL A 69 0.99 -11.69 23.04
CA VAL A 69 0.37 -10.35 22.97
C VAL A 69 0.22 -9.72 24.36
N GLU A 70 0.58 -10.45 25.41
CA GLU A 70 0.55 -9.96 26.79
C GLU A 70 1.78 -9.11 27.09
N LYS A 71 1.59 -8.04 27.88
CA LYS A 71 2.65 -7.11 28.27
C LYS A 71 3.80 -7.85 28.96
N ASP A 72 5.02 -7.64 28.46
CA ASP A 72 6.28 -8.18 28.99
C ASP A 72 6.40 -9.72 29.06
N VAL A 73 5.47 -10.46 28.45
CA VAL A 73 5.54 -11.93 28.36
C VAL A 73 6.22 -12.33 27.04
N SER A 74 7.52 -12.57 27.07
CA SER A 74 8.27 -13.06 25.90
C SER A 74 8.32 -14.60 25.86
N LYS A 75 8.43 -15.18 24.66
CA LYS A 75 8.64 -16.62 24.44
C LYS A 75 9.97 -16.82 23.70
N ILE A 76 9.96 -17.52 22.56
CA ILE A 76 11.12 -17.62 21.66
C ILE A 76 11.47 -16.24 21.08
N GLY A 77 10.46 -15.43 20.79
CA GLY A 77 10.55 -14.03 20.41
C GLY A 77 9.99 -13.09 21.47
N PRO A 78 10.17 -11.76 21.28
CA PRO A 78 9.68 -10.74 22.20
C PRO A 78 8.15 -10.70 22.30
N SER A 79 7.62 -10.14 23.38
CA SER A 79 6.22 -9.74 23.43
C SER A 79 5.87 -8.74 22.31
N LEU A 80 4.71 -8.92 21.70
CA LEU A 80 4.14 -8.02 20.70
C LEU A 80 3.24 -6.95 21.32
N TYR A 81 2.98 -6.99 22.63
CA TYR A 81 2.29 -5.91 23.32
C TYR A 81 3.03 -4.58 23.10
N GLY A 82 2.30 -3.53 22.71
CA GLY A 82 2.86 -2.21 22.38
C GLY A 82 3.89 -2.26 21.26
N VAL A 83 3.73 -3.16 20.26
CA VAL A 83 4.68 -3.25 19.15
C VAL A 83 4.58 -2.05 18.23
N TYR A 84 3.36 -1.56 17.95
CA TYR A 84 3.17 -0.39 17.11
C TYR A 84 3.82 0.86 17.73
N GLY A 85 4.60 1.59 16.93
CA GLY A 85 5.39 2.74 17.36
C GLY A 85 6.70 2.40 18.07
N ARG A 86 6.96 1.12 18.41
CA ARG A 86 8.21 0.71 19.06
C ARG A 86 9.34 0.61 18.04
N LYS A 87 10.53 1.05 18.43
CA LYS A 87 11.77 0.87 17.65
C LYS A 87 12.20 -0.61 17.63
N SER A 88 12.81 -1.05 16.53
CA SER A 88 13.30 -2.42 16.36
C SER A 88 14.33 -2.79 17.41
N GLY A 89 14.16 -3.94 18.06
CA GLY A 89 15.16 -4.48 18.99
C GLY A 89 15.23 -3.80 20.36
N THR A 90 14.23 -3.01 20.76
CA THR A 90 14.30 -2.18 21.98
C THR A 90 13.39 -2.63 23.13
N LEU A 91 12.70 -3.77 23.03
CA LEU A 91 11.93 -4.27 24.17
C LEU A 91 12.90 -4.73 25.27
N GLU A 92 12.96 -4.00 26.38
CA GLU A 92 13.91 -4.26 27.48
C GLU A 92 13.76 -5.65 28.09
N SER A 93 12.52 -6.15 28.20
CA SER A 93 12.21 -7.49 28.69
C SER A 93 12.66 -8.64 27.75
N PHE A 94 13.23 -8.31 26.58
CA PHE A 94 13.79 -9.29 25.64
C PHE A 94 15.22 -8.89 25.20
N PRO A 95 16.27 -9.30 25.92
CA PRO A 95 17.65 -8.97 25.56
C PRO A 95 18.20 -9.75 24.34
N ASN A 96 17.55 -10.86 23.97
CA ASN A 96 18.10 -11.85 23.03
C ASN A 96 17.79 -11.57 21.54
N TYR A 97 17.67 -10.30 21.15
CA TYR A 97 17.54 -9.95 19.73
C TYR A 97 18.75 -10.41 18.90
N SER A 98 18.51 -10.76 17.64
CA SER A 98 19.59 -10.85 16.65
C SER A 98 20.18 -9.48 16.39
N ASP A 99 21.48 -9.42 16.14
CA ASP A 99 22.15 -8.15 15.84
C ASP A 99 21.55 -7.47 14.60
N ALA A 100 21.07 -8.26 13.63
CA ALA A 100 20.31 -7.78 12.47
C ALA A 100 19.05 -6.98 12.84
N ILE A 101 18.30 -7.39 13.87
CA ILE A 101 17.08 -6.65 14.28
C ILE A 101 17.45 -5.39 15.05
N LYS A 102 18.56 -5.40 15.79
CA LYS A 102 19.05 -4.22 16.51
C LYS A 102 19.56 -3.14 15.55
N SER A 103 20.08 -3.54 14.38
CA SER A 103 20.77 -2.63 13.45
C SER A 103 19.87 -1.94 12.43
N VAL A 104 18.65 -2.43 12.17
CA VAL A 104 17.82 -1.93 11.05
C VAL A 104 17.17 -0.57 11.31
N ASP A 105 17.19 -0.07 12.54
CA ASP A 105 16.62 1.22 12.95
C ASP A 105 15.26 1.55 12.31
N ILE A 106 14.30 0.64 12.48
CA ILE A 106 12.93 0.82 12.00
C ILE A 106 11.96 1.00 13.16
N VAL A 107 10.91 1.77 12.91
CA VAL A 107 9.74 1.85 13.79
C VAL A 107 8.69 0.86 13.27
N TRP A 108 8.09 0.10 14.17
CA TRP A 108 7.05 -0.85 13.80
C TRP A 108 5.73 -0.14 13.54
N ASP A 109 5.26 -0.23 12.31
CA ASP A 109 3.96 0.25 11.83
C ASP A 109 3.35 -0.80 10.87
N ASP A 110 2.19 -0.52 10.28
CA ASP A 110 1.55 -1.46 9.36
C ASP A 110 2.44 -1.80 8.16
N LYS A 111 3.24 -0.84 7.66
CA LYS A 111 4.10 -1.02 6.50
C LYS A 111 5.30 -1.88 6.86
N THR A 112 6.02 -1.56 7.93
CA THR A 112 7.22 -2.31 8.32
C THR A 112 6.88 -3.70 8.85
N ILE A 113 5.75 -3.87 9.53
CA ILE A 113 5.25 -5.18 9.94
C ILE A 113 4.81 -5.98 8.71
N ARG A 114 4.11 -5.38 7.72
CA ARG A 114 3.77 -6.06 6.46
C ARG A 114 4.99 -6.61 5.75
N GLU A 115 6.02 -5.79 5.55
CA GLU A 115 7.24 -6.22 4.84
C GLU A 115 7.94 -7.35 5.59
N LEU A 116 8.00 -7.27 6.93
CA LEU A 116 8.50 -8.35 7.76
C LEU A 116 7.66 -9.63 7.59
N LEU A 117 6.32 -9.52 7.59
CA LEU A 117 5.42 -10.67 7.44
C LEU A 117 5.49 -11.31 6.05
N LYS A 118 5.80 -10.54 4.99
CA LYS A 118 5.94 -11.07 3.63
C LYS A 118 7.15 -11.98 3.49
N ALA A 119 8.31 -11.54 3.97
CA ALA A 119 9.55 -12.29 3.85
C ALA A 119 10.61 -11.81 4.88
N PRO A 120 10.61 -12.34 6.12
CA PRO A 120 11.45 -11.80 7.19
C PRO A 120 12.94 -11.80 6.88
N ARG A 121 13.45 -12.88 6.25
CA ARG A 121 14.87 -13.01 5.89
C ARG A 121 15.29 -12.16 4.69
N THR A 122 14.32 -11.73 3.88
CA THR A 122 14.57 -10.79 2.78
C THR A 122 14.55 -9.36 3.31
N TYR A 123 13.55 -9.04 4.15
CA TYR A 123 13.39 -7.71 4.72
C TYR A 123 14.49 -7.38 5.74
N ILE A 124 14.85 -8.34 6.59
CA ILE A 124 15.91 -8.22 7.61
C ILE A 124 16.87 -9.41 7.48
N PRO A 125 17.89 -9.31 6.62
CA PRO A 125 18.89 -10.36 6.44
C PRO A 125 19.52 -10.77 7.77
N ASN A 126 19.73 -12.07 7.97
CA ASN A 126 20.30 -12.67 9.19
C ASN A 126 19.46 -12.50 10.47
N THR A 127 18.17 -12.14 10.36
CA THR A 127 17.26 -12.23 11.50
C THR A 127 17.17 -13.66 12.06
N LYS A 128 17.11 -13.77 13.39
CA LYS A 128 16.85 -15.05 14.08
C LYS A 128 15.38 -15.49 13.99
N MET A 129 14.49 -14.63 13.48
CA MET A 129 13.08 -14.98 13.25
C MET A 129 12.95 -15.98 12.09
N LEU A 130 12.74 -17.26 12.42
CA LEU A 130 12.55 -18.34 11.47
C LEU A 130 11.09 -18.42 11.02
N PHE A 131 10.67 -17.48 10.18
CA PHE A 131 9.34 -17.49 9.57
C PHE A 131 9.46 -17.38 8.05
N ILE A 132 8.70 -18.21 7.33
CA ILE A 132 8.78 -18.30 5.86
C ILE A 132 8.08 -17.13 5.15
N GLY A 133 7.19 -16.43 5.86
CA GLY A 133 6.38 -15.35 5.33
C GLY A 133 4.96 -15.75 4.94
N ILE A 134 4.11 -14.75 4.71
CA ILE A 134 2.73 -14.86 4.22
C ILE A 134 2.69 -14.25 2.82
N LYS A 135 2.15 -14.98 1.84
CA LYS A 135 2.08 -14.52 0.44
C LYS A 135 0.78 -13.81 0.11
N ASP A 136 -0.30 -14.14 0.81
CA ASP A 136 -1.61 -13.57 0.60
C ASP A 136 -1.72 -12.22 1.31
N ASP A 137 -1.87 -11.15 0.54
CA ASP A 137 -2.00 -9.79 1.07
C ASP A 137 -3.28 -9.64 1.93
N VAL A 138 -4.38 -10.32 1.59
CA VAL A 138 -5.61 -10.29 2.38
C VAL A 138 -5.40 -10.97 3.74
N GLU A 139 -4.61 -12.04 3.77
CA GLU A 139 -4.24 -12.67 5.04
C GLU A 139 -3.41 -11.73 5.92
N ILE A 140 -2.47 -10.99 5.32
CA ILE A 140 -1.66 -9.98 6.04
C ILE A 140 -2.55 -8.86 6.56
N ASP A 141 -3.49 -8.35 5.77
CA ASP A 141 -4.42 -7.28 6.16
C ASP A 141 -5.24 -7.69 7.39
N ASN A 142 -5.79 -8.91 7.36
CA ASN A 142 -6.52 -9.48 8.47
C ASN A 142 -5.64 -9.61 9.73
N LEU A 143 -4.40 -10.07 9.56
CA LEU A 143 -3.45 -10.24 10.66
C LEU A 143 -3.03 -8.90 11.28
N LEU A 144 -2.75 -7.88 10.47
CA LEU A 144 -2.42 -6.53 10.95
C LEU A 144 -3.57 -5.92 11.75
N ALA A 145 -4.81 -6.04 11.25
CA ALA A 145 -6.01 -5.60 11.95
C ALA A 145 -6.16 -6.30 13.30
N TYR A 146 -5.95 -7.61 13.36
CA TYR A 146 -5.94 -8.36 14.61
C TYR A 146 -4.81 -7.92 15.54
N LEU A 147 -3.58 -7.74 15.05
CA LEU A 147 -2.46 -7.26 15.86
C LEU A 147 -2.76 -5.90 16.48
N ARG A 148 -3.33 -4.94 15.73
CA ARG A 148 -3.71 -3.63 16.27
C ARG A 148 -4.70 -3.77 17.43
N SER A 149 -5.70 -4.65 17.29
CA SER A 149 -6.74 -4.81 18.30
C SER A 149 -6.24 -5.46 19.60
N VAL A 150 -5.19 -6.29 19.55
CA VAL A 150 -4.71 -7.06 20.72
C VAL A 150 -3.40 -6.57 21.31
N THR A 151 -2.64 -5.73 20.59
CA THR A 151 -1.33 -5.25 21.06
C THR A 151 -1.38 -3.84 21.66
N GLY A 152 -2.56 -3.24 21.81
CA GLY A 152 -2.70 -1.91 22.39
C GLY A 152 -2.20 -0.79 21.48
N ALA A 153 -2.45 -0.92 20.17
CA ALA A 153 -2.24 0.20 19.25
C ALA A 153 -3.31 1.26 19.54
N ASP A 154 -2.91 2.43 20.06
CA ASP A 154 -3.80 3.59 20.07
C ASP A 154 -4.18 3.90 18.62
N ALA A 155 -5.49 3.93 18.36
CA ALA A 155 -6.08 4.16 17.05
C ALA A 155 -5.76 5.58 16.56
N THR A 156 -4.56 5.75 15.99
CA THR A 156 -4.21 6.90 15.17
C THR A 156 -3.81 6.39 13.79
N THR A 157 -4.83 5.92 13.08
CA THR A 157 -4.86 6.02 11.62
C THR A 157 -4.95 7.50 11.26
N GLU A 158 -4.05 8.00 10.44
CA GLU A 158 -4.34 8.85 9.27
C GLU A 158 -3.13 8.80 8.32
N THR A 159 -3.43 8.43 7.09
CA THR A 159 -2.63 8.58 5.87
C THR A 159 -2.16 10.04 5.72
N SER A 160 -0.88 10.29 5.44
CA SER A 160 -0.45 11.59 4.92
C SER A 160 0.45 11.44 3.69
N ASP A 161 -0.18 11.32 2.53
CA ASP A 161 0.34 11.89 1.29
C ASP A 161 -0.41 13.21 1.06
N ALA A 162 0.23 14.35 1.34
CA ALA A 162 0.12 15.62 0.60
C ALA A 162 0.80 16.76 1.36
N GLU A 163 1.87 17.24 0.72
CA GLU A 163 2.57 18.52 0.82
C GLU A 163 1.70 19.75 1.09
N THR A 164 2.13 20.59 2.04
CA THR A 164 2.29 22.04 1.86
C THR A 164 3.38 22.53 2.81
N THR A 165 4.28 23.31 2.21
CA THR A 165 5.48 23.97 2.73
C THR A 165 5.20 25.11 3.71
N ASP A 166 6.20 25.33 4.58
CA ASP A 166 6.64 26.62 5.18
C ASP A 166 5.80 27.21 6.32
N GLU A 167 6.33 27.80 7.40
CA GLU A 167 7.64 28.41 7.65
C GLU A 167 7.85 28.45 9.19
N GLY A 168 9.11 28.58 9.63
CA GLY A 168 9.59 28.16 10.95
C GLY A 168 9.19 28.96 12.20
N SER A 169 9.56 28.38 13.34
CA SER A 169 10.02 29.13 14.51
C SER A 169 11.07 28.33 15.26
N THR A 170 12.32 28.75 15.07
CA THR A 170 13.49 28.40 15.85
C THR A 170 13.35 28.80 17.32
N ALA A 171 13.73 27.91 18.24
CA ALA A 171 14.57 28.26 19.39
C ALA A 171 15.07 26.97 20.06
N ASN A 172 16.37 26.71 19.87
CA ASN A 172 17.16 25.76 20.63
C ASN A 172 17.49 26.33 22.02
N THR A 173 17.86 25.46 22.95
CA THR A 173 18.95 25.59 23.96
C THR A 173 18.58 24.89 25.26
N THR A 174 19.21 23.72 25.41
CA THR A 174 19.86 23.13 26.60
C THR A 174 19.75 23.89 27.92
N ASP A 175 19.61 23.14 29.02
CA ASP A 175 20.70 23.06 29.98
C ASP A 175 20.62 21.83 30.89
N GLU A 176 21.81 21.30 31.10
CA GLU A 176 22.23 20.18 31.93
C GLU A 176 22.46 20.64 33.39
N ALA A 177 22.80 19.69 34.25
CA ALA A 177 23.46 19.84 35.57
C ALA A 177 22.60 19.93 36.84
N SER A 178 22.40 18.75 37.45
CA SER A 178 22.99 18.35 38.75
C SER A 178 23.52 19.46 39.67
N THR A 179 23.00 19.52 40.91
CA THR A 179 23.82 19.41 42.13
C THR A 179 22.99 18.99 43.34
N ALA A 180 23.64 18.22 44.21
CA ALA A 180 23.15 17.63 45.45
C ALA A 180 22.85 18.65 46.57
N GLU A 181 21.98 18.27 47.51
CA GLU A 181 22.13 18.75 48.90
C GLU A 181 21.84 17.64 49.93
N THR A 182 22.77 17.56 50.87
CA THR A 182 22.86 16.66 52.02
C THR A 182 22.14 17.31 53.20
N ALA A 183 21.31 16.55 53.93
CA ALA A 183 20.89 16.94 55.28
C ALA A 183 21.14 15.78 56.25
N LYS A 184 21.87 16.11 57.30
CA LYS A 184 22.34 15.29 58.42
C LYS A 184 21.71 15.85 59.69
N GLN A 185 21.50 14.94 60.65
CA GLN A 185 21.20 15.14 62.09
C GLN A 185 19.77 15.48 62.48
#